data_AF-A0A8H5G5C8-F1
#
_entry.id   AF-A0A8H5G5C8-F1
#
_cell.length_a   1.000
_cell.length_b   1.000
_cell.length_c   1.000
_cell.angle_alpha   90.00
_cell.angle_beta   90.00
_cell.angle_gamma   90.00
#
_symmetry.space_group_name_H-M   'P 1'
#
loop_
_entity.id
_entity.type
_entity.pdbx_description
1 polymer ?
#
loop_
_entity_poly.entity_id
_entity_poly.type
_entity_poly.pdbx_seq_one_letter_code
_entity_poly.pdbx_strand_id
1 'polypeptide(L)'
;MVMDSALALRATSVVTGSFSIPDLPSYFKYSLRKNSYERQVLFETKGWFFQGDFFVKPRASDSYDRDNFAFLASTCYPEADYLRIRACSDFLILLFHLDDITDDMDTTDTDSVAEIVMNTLRDPYGYDSPTRVGVLIKE
;
A
#
# COMPACT_ATOMS: atom_id res chain seq x y z
N MET A 1 39.31 44.36 35.34
CA MET A 1 38.29 43.92 36.30
C MET A 1 37.18 44.96 36.27
N VAL A 2 35.99 44.72 35.71
CA VAL A 2 35.46 43.51 35.05
C VAL A 2 34.97 43.89 33.64
N MET A 3 35.11 43.00 32.66
CA MET A 3 34.43 43.11 31.36
C MET A 3 33.28 42.11 31.37
N ASP A 4 32.04 42.60 31.48
CA ASP A 4 30.86 41.72 31.55
C ASP A 4 30.30 41.49 30.13
N SER A 5 30.89 40.50 29.45
CA SER A 5 30.59 40.17 28.06
C SER A 5 29.34 39.29 27.96
N ALA A 6 28.17 39.87 28.24
CA ALA A 6 26.87 39.24 28.05
C ALA A 6 26.57 39.00 26.55
N LEU A 7 27.15 37.94 25.99
CA LEU A 7 26.87 37.42 24.65
C LEU A 7 25.43 36.87 24.62
N ALA A 8 24.47 37.76 24.39
CA ALA A 8 23.06 37.42 24.32
C ALA A 8 22.82 36.40 23.20
N LEU A 9 22.55 35.16 23.60
CA LEU A 9 22.29 34.05 22.69
C LEU A 9 21.01 34.35 21.89
N ARG A 10 21.16 34.85 20.66
CA ARG A 10 20.02 35.06 19.76
C ARG A 10 19.42 33.71 19.42
N ALA A 11 18.33 33.37 20.12
CA ALA A 11 17.47 32.26 19.74
C ALA A 11 17.01 32.48 18.28
N THR A 12 17.51 31.65 17.38
CA THR A 12 17.04 31.61 15.99
C THR A 12 15.60 31.13 16.01
N SER A 13 14.67 32.06 15.77
CA SER A 13 13.26 31.72 15.60
C SER A 13 13.14 30.72 14.44
N VAL A 14 12.79 29.48 14.77
CA VAL A 14 12.51 28.45 13.77
C VAL A 14 11.19 28.84 13.12
N VAL A 15 11.27 29.45 11.94
CA VAL A 15 10.09 29.78 11.13
C VAL A 15 9.49 28.47 10.62
N THR A 16 8.54 27.94 11.38
CA THR A 16 7.73 26.79 10.98
C THR A 16 6.80 27.21 9.84
N GLY A 17 7.27 27.00 8.61
CA GLY A 17 6.47 27.18 7.41
C GLY A 17 5.21 26.33 7.48
N SER A 18 4.05 26.95 7.25
CA SER A 18 2.77 26.28 7.11
C SER A 18 2.19 26.54 5.73
N PHE A 19 1.47 25.57 5.21
CA PHE A 19 0.75 25.66 3.94
C PHE A 19 -0.65 25.09 4.12
N SER A 20 -1.63 25.63 3.40
CA SER A 20 -3.01 25.14 3.44
C SER A 20 -3.24 24.17 2.29
N ILE A 21 -3.55 22.91 2.61
CA ILE A 21 -4.06 21.95 1.63
C ILE A 21 -5.56 22.24 1.43
N PRO A 22 -6.07 22.36 0.19
CA PRO A 22 -7.51 22.46 -0.04
C PRO A 22 -8.26 21.24 0.49
N ASP A 23 -9.41 21.43 1.12
CA ASP A 23 -10.33 20.35 1.51
C ASP A 23 -10.97 19.74 0.26
N LEU A 24 -10.23 18.89 -0.46
CA LEU A 24 -10.71 18.16 -1.64
C LEU A 24 -12.00 17.35 -1.34
N PRO A 25 -12.13 16.62 -0.22
CA PRO A 25 -13.38 15.96 0.18
C PRO A 25 -14.62 16.87 0.08
N SER A 26 -14.55 18.12 0.53
CA SER A 26 -15.69 19.06 0.53
C SER A 26 -16.26 19.39 -0.86
N TYR A 27 -15.48 19.22 -1.94
CA TYR A 27 -15.94 19.48 -3.31
C TYR A 27 -16.75 18.32 -3.92
N PHE A 28 -16.65 17.10 -3.36
CA PHE A 28 -17.34 15.93 -3.89
C PHE A 28 -18.80 15.87 -3.40
N LYS A 29 -19.74 16.07 -4.33
CA LYS A 29 -21.19 16.05 -4.05
C LYS A 29 -21.80 14.65 -4.00
N TYR A 30 -20.98 13.61 -4.11
CA TYR A 30 -21.43 12.22 -4.19
C TYR A 30 -21.31 11.53 -2.84
N SER A 31 -22.41 10.94 -2.36
CA SER A 31 -22.38 10.11 -1.15
C SER A 31 -21.51 8.88 -1.37
N LEU A 32 -20.57 8.64 -0.45
CA LEU A 32 -19.72 7.44 -0.48
C LEU A 32 -20.59 6.19 -0.29
N ARG A 33 -20.70 5.36 -1.33
CA ARG A 33 -21.24 4.00 -1.22
C ARG A 33 -20.13 3.03 -0.83
N LYS A 34 -20.49 1.91 -0.19
CA LYS A 34 -19.53 0.87 0.18
C LYS A 34 -20.17 -0.51 0.12
N ASN A 35 -19.44 -1.48 -0.43
CA ASN A 35 -19.83 -2.89 -0.50
C ASN A 35 -20.03 -3.49 0.91
N SER A 36 -21.09 -4.27 1.10
CA SER A 36 -21.41 -4.91 2.39
C SER A 36 -20.39 -5.94 2.84
N TYR A 37 -19.63 -6.55 1.93
CA TYR A 37 -18.66 -7.60 2.24
C TYR A 37 -17.29 -7.08 2.70
N GLU A 38 -17.04 -5.76 2.66
CA GLU A 38 -15.76 -5.10 3.01
C GLU A 38 -15.03 -5.75 4.20
N ARG A 39 -15.70 -5.87 5.36
CA ARG A 39 -15.05 -6.38 6.59
C ARG A 39 -14.63 -7.85 6.48
N GLN A 40 -15.44 -8.68 5.82
CA GLN A 40 -15.13 -10.09 5.62
C GLN A 40 -13.92 -10.21 4.68
N VAL A 41 -14.01 -9.52 3.54
CA VAL A 41 -12.95 -9.46 2.52
C VAL A 41 -11.62 -8.98 3.13
N LEU A 42 -11.64 -7.92 3.93
CA LEU A 42 -10.44 -7.40 4.61
C LEU A 42 -9.75 -8.45 5.49
N PHE A 43 -10.53 -9.20 6.28
CA PHE A 43 -10.00 -10.25 7.15
C PHE A 43 -9.36 -11.38 6.34
N GLU A 44 -10.07 -11.87 5.33
CA GLU A 44 -9.61 -12.94 4.45
C GLU A 44 -8.43 -12.49 3.56
N THR A 45 -8.35 -11.21 3.16
CA THR A 45 -7.26 -10.68 2.32
C THR A 45 -5.97 -10.63 3.12
N LYS A 46 -6.03 -10.17 4.38
CA LYS A 46 -4.89 -10.28 5.31
C LYS A 46 -4.51 -11.75 5.56
N GLY A 47 -5.50 -12.64 5.73
CA GLY A 47 -5.26 -14.07 5.91
C GLY A 47 -4.48 -14.73 4.76
N TRP A 48 -4.86 -14.42 3.52
CA TRP A 48 -4.20 -14.89 2.29
C TRP A 48 -2.81 -14.27 2.07
N PHE A 49 -2.68 -12.95 2.26
CA PHE A 49 -1.42 -12.21 2.08
C PHE A 49 -0.31 -12.73 2.99
N PHE A 50 -0.57 -12.76 4.31
CA PHE A 50 0.37 -13.27 5.30
C PHE A 50 0.42 -14.81 5.35
N GLN A 51 -0.17 -15.53 4.37
CA GLN A 51 -0.12 -16.98 4.34
C GLN A 51 1.29 -17.46 3.96
N GLY A 52 1.91 -18.21 4.88
CA GLY A 52 3.26 -18.79 4.70
C GLY A 52 4.42 -17.90 5.17
N ASP A 53 4.16 -16.92 6.02
CA ASP A 53 5.11 -15.82 6.21
C ASP A 53 6.38 -16.13 7.02
N PHE A 54 7.52 -15.85 6.39
CA PHE A 54 8.86 -15.73 6.99
C PHE A 54 9.63 -14.50 6.46
N PHE A 55 9.02 -13.71 5.56
CA PHE A 55 9.75 -12.75 4.71
C PHE A 55 9.14 -11.34 4.69
N VAL A 56 7.85 -11.19 4.98
CA VAL A 56 7.23 -9.88 5.19
C VAL A 56 7.81 -9.28 6.47
N LYS A 57 8.61 -8.23 6.30
CA LYS A 57 9.20 -7.46 7.40
C LYS A 57 8.06 -6.86 8.25
N PRO A 58 8.16 -6.76 9.59
CA PRO A 58 7.10 -6.21 10.45
C PRO A 58 6.55 -4.84 10.00
N ARG A 59 7.40 -4.04 9.35
CA ARG A 59 7.06 -2.74 8.75
C ARG A 59 5.92 -2.79 7.73
N ALA A 60 5.73 -3.92 7.04
CA ALA A 60 4.64 -4.11 6.09
C ALA A 60 3.35 -4.59 6.77
N SER A 61 3.41 -5.32 7.89
CA SER A 61 2.20 -5.51 8.73
C SER A 61 1.74 -4.19 9.36
N ASP A 62 2.68 -3.34 9.78
CA ASP A 62 2.40 -1.97 10.23
C ASP A 62 1.84 -1.07 9.11
N SER A 63 1.92 -1.48 7.82
CA SER A 63 1.31 -0.78 6.69
C SER A 63 -0.07 -1.34 6.35
N TYR A 64 -0.22 -2.66 6.18
CA TYR A 64 -1.54 -3.32 5.99
C TYR A 64 -2.60 -2.93 7.05
N ASP A 65 -2.21 -2.51 8.27
CA ASP A 65 -3.13 -2.00 9.30
C ASP A 65 -3.54 -0.52 9.15
N ARG A 66 -2.81 0.26 8.36
CA ARG A 66 -3.19 1.61 7.89
C ARG A 66 -3.87 1.57 6.51
N ASP A 67 -3.44 0.67 5.64
CA ASP A 67 -3.76 0.67 4.23
C ASP A 67 -5.00 -0.19 3.93
N ASN A 68 -6.15 0.47 3.82
CA ASN A 68 -7.45 -0.19 3.77
C ASN A 68 -7.87 -0.53 2.33
N PHE A 69 -7.16 -1.46 1.69
CA PHE A 69 -7.40 -1.86 0.29
C PHE A 69 -8.80 -2.44 0.05
N ALA A 70 -9.37 -3.15 1.03
CA ALA A 70 -10.75 -3.62 0.98
C ALA A 70 -11.77 -2.47 1.00
N PHE A 71 -11.50 -1.37 1.71
CA PHE A 71 -12.29 -0.13 1.64
C PHE A 71 -12.17 0.57 0.28
N LEU A 72 -10.97 0.63 -0.30
CA LEU A 72 -10.78 1.14 -1.67
C LEU A 72 -11.57 0.32 -2.69
N ALA A 73 -11.40 -1.01 -2.68
CA ALA A 73 -12.17 -1.93 -3.53
C ALA A 73 -13.69 -1.73 -3.34
N SER A 74 -14.15 -1.64 -2.09
CA SER A 74 -15.59 -1.62 -1.78
C SER A 74 -16.27 -0.28 -2.05
N THR A 75 -15.50 0.82 -2.13
CA THR A 75 -16.00 2.13 -2.54
C THR A 75 -15.98 2.31 -4.05
N CYS A 76 -15.04 1.69 -4.76
CA CYS A 76 -15.06 1.56 -6.23
C CYS A 76 -16.17 0.62 -6.73
N TYR A 77 -16.38 -0.52 -6.06
CA TYR A 77 -17.29 -1.59 -6.48
C TYR A 77 -18.37 -1.92 -5.44
N PRO A 78 -19.24 -0.95 -5.07
CA PRO A 78 -20.20 -1.12 -3.98
C PRO A 78 -21.28 -2.18 -4.24
N GLU A 79 -21.63 -2.42 -5.51
CA GLU A 79 -22.69 -3.36 -5.91
C GLU A 79 -22.14 -4.73 -6.36
N ALA A 80 -20.84 -4.98 -6.19
CA ALA A 80 -20.22 -6.25 -6.58
C ALA A 80 -20.59 -7.39 -5.62
N ASP A 81 -20.74 -8.61 -6.14
CA ASP A 81 -20.82 -9.80 -5.30
C ASP A 81 -19.49 -10.06 -4.56
N TYR A 82 -19.57 -10.88 -3.51
CA TYR A 82 -18.46 -11.30 -2.66
C TYR A 82 -17.20 -11.75 -3.44
N LEU A 83 -17.33 -12.57 -4.49
CA LEU A 83 -16.17 -13.11 -5.22
C LEU A 83 -15.47 -12.04 -6.06
N ARG A 84 -16.24 -11.12 -6.66
CA ARG A 84 -15.67 -9.98 -7.40
C ARG A 84 -14.95 -9.01 -6.47
N ILE A 85 -15.57 -8.64 -5.35
CA ILE A 85 -14.96 -7.71 -4.40
C ILE A 85 -13.74 -8.32 -3.68
N ARG A 86 -13.78 -9.64 -3.44
CA ARG A 86 -12.64 -10.46 -2.98
C ARG A 86 -11.44 -10.30 -3.91
N ALA A 87 -11.59 -10.66 -5.19
CA ALA A 87 -10.52 -10.58 -6.18
C ALA A 87 -9.98 -9.14 -6.35
N CYS A 88 -10.83 -8.11 -6.29
CA CYS A 88 -10.38 -6.72 -6.33
C CYS A 88 -9.55 -6.31 -5.10
N SER A 89 -9.88 -6.82 -3.90
CA SER A 89 -9.12 -6.56 -2.68
C SER A 89 -7.74 -7.22 -2.73
N ASP A 90 -7.70 -8.50 -3.11
CA ASP A 90 -6.47 -9.30 -3.22
C ASP A 90 -5.53 -8.75 -4.32
N PHE A 91 -6.08 -8.34 -5.45
CA PHE A 91 -5.31 -7.66 -6.50
C PHE A 91 -4.77 -6.30 -6.07
N LEU A 92 -5.57 -5.45 -5.40
CA LEU A 92 -5.10 -4.14 -4.95
C LEU A 92 -3.95 -4.26 -3.95
N ILE A 93 -4.07 -5.15 -2.96
CA ILE A 93 -3.03 -5.29 -1.93
C ILE A 93 -1.72 -5.84 -2.52
N LEU A 94 -1.81 -6.74 -3.49
CA LEU A 94 -0.67 -7.23 -4.29
C LEU A 94 -0.05 -6.11 -5.14
N LEU A 95 -0.88 -5.26 -5.77
CA LEU A 95 -0.42 -4.15 -6.59
C LEU A 95 0.35 -3.10 -5.78
N PHE A 96 -0.13 -2.73 -4.59
CA PHE A 96 0.60 -1.80 -3.72
C PHE A 96 1.87 -2.42 -3.11
N HIS A 97 1.90 -3.74 -2.89
CA HIS A 97 3.15 -4.41 -2.48
C HIS A 97 4.17 -4.53 -3.62
N LEU A 98 3.72 -4.61 -4.88
CA LEU A 98 4.59 -4.45 -6.04
C LEU A 98 5.13 -3.02 -6.12
N ASP A 99 4.29 -2.00 -5.91
CA ASP A 99 4.66 -0.58 -5.85
C ASP A 99 5.78 -0.35 -4.81
N ASP A 100 5.56 -0.76 -3.55
CA ASP A 100 6.53 -0.78 -2.44
C ASP A 100 7.86 -1.46 -2.80
N ILE A 101 7.82 -2.54 -3.57
CA ILE A 101 9.02 -3.28 -4.01
C ILE A 101 9.77 -2.50 -5.10
N THR A 102 9.05 -1.89 -6.05
CA THR A 102 9.65 -1.19 -7.19
C THR A 102 10.17 0.22 -6.84
N ASP A 103 9.63 0.88 -5.82
CA ASP A 103 10.08 2.21 -5.38
C ASP A 103 11.53 2.20 -4.83
N ASP A 104 11.97 1.05 -4.28
CA ASP A 104 13.33 0.81 -3.75
C ASP A 104 14.30 0.17 -4.79
N MET A 105 13.87 -0.09 -6.04
CA MET A 105 14.62 -0.87 -7.05
C MET A 105 15.43 -0.04 -8.05
N ASP A 106 16.47 -0.67 -8.63
CA ASP A 106 17.13 -0.15 -9.84
C ASP A 106 16.51 -0.72 -11.14
N THR A 107 16.92 -0.20 -12.30
CA THR A 107 16.36 -0.58 -13.61
C THR A 107 16.53 -2.06 -13.95
N THR A 108 17.61 -2.68 -13.46
CA THR A 108 17.93 -4.11 -13.67
C THR A 108 17.02 -5.00 -12.84
N ASP A 109 16.79 -4.63 -11.58
CA ASP A 109 15.88 -5.34 -10.69
C ASP A 109 14.43 -5.22 -11.21
N THR A 110 14.05 -4.04 -11.70
CA THR A 110 12.73 -3.75 -12.27
C THR A 110 12.39 -4.67 -13.45
N ASP A 111 13.31 -4.84 -14.41
CA ASP A 111 13.11 -5.75 -15.54
C ASP A 111 12.88 -7.20 -15.09
N SER A 112 13.58 -7.65 -14.02
CA SER A 112 13.42 -9.00 -13.48
C SER A 112 12.05 -9.23 -12.82
N VAL A 113 11.52 -8.23 -12.09
CA VAL A 113 10.17 -8.28 -11.52
C VAL A 113 9.13 -8.27 -12.64
N ALA A 114 9.31 -7.44 -13.67
CA ALA A 114 8.42 -7.40 -14.83
C ALA A 114 8.36 -8.75 -15.55
N GLU A 115 9.50 -9.43 -15.75
CA GLU A 115 9.52 -10.79 -16.33
C GLU A 115 8.77 -11.79 -15.44
N ILE A 116 9.04 -11.82 -14.14
CA ILE A 116 8.37 -12.74 -13.20
C ILE A 116 6.85 -12.53 -13.21
N VAL A 117 6.39 -11.28 -13.10
CA VAL A 117 4.96 -10.92 -13.12
C VAL A 117 4.32 -11.35 -14.43
N MET A 118 4.90 -10.99 -15.57
CA MET A 118 4.32 -11.25 -16.89
C MET A 118 4.35 -12.72 -17.30
N ASN A 119 5.37 -13.48 -16.91
CA ASN A 119 5.40 -14.93 -17.14
C ASN A 119 4.38 -15.66 -16.24
N THR A 120 4.24 -15.25 -14.96
CA THR A 120 3.24 -15.83 -14.06
C THR A 120 1.81 -15.55 -14.54
N LEU A 121 1.52 -14.33 -15.01
CA LEU A 121 0.21 -13.98 -15.58
C LEU A 121 -0.08 -14.69 -16.92
N ARG A 122 0.95 -15.06 -17.69
CA ARG A 122 0.81 -15.77 -18.96
C ARG A 122 0.60 -17.27 -18.78
N ASP A 123 1.29 -17.88 -17.82
CA ASP A 123 1.19 -19.31 -17.52
C ASP A 123 1.20 -19.57 -16.00
N PRO A 124 0.07 -19.33 -15.30
CA PRO A 124 0.00 -19.48 -13.84
C PRO A 124 0.21 -20.92 -13.37
N TYR A 125 -0.01 -21.92 -14.24
CA TYR A 125 0.09 -23.34 -13.91
C TYR A 125 1.44 -23.97 -14.26
N GLY A 126 2.13 -23.48 -15.30
CA GLY A 126 3.41 -24.03 -15.77
C GLY A 126 4.65 -23.19 -15.46
N TYR A 127 4.54 -21.87 -15.25
CA TYR A 127 5.69 -21.04 -14.87
C TYR A 127 5.98 -21.17 -13.37
N ASP A 128 7.04 -21.89 -12.99
CA ASP A 128 7.49 -21.93 -11.59
C ASP A 128 8.20 -20.61 -11.22
N SER A 129 7.69 -19.91 -10.21
CA SER A 129 8.17 -18.56 -9.89
C SER A 129 9.18 -18.59 -8.73
N PRO A 130 10.36 -17.94 -8.88
CA PRO A 130 11.38 -17.92 -7.83
C PRO A 130 11.05 -16.99 -6.65
N THR A 131 9.90 -16.28 -6.66
CA THR A 131 9.54 -15.29 -5.62
C THR A 131 8.09 -15.43 -5.15
N ARG A 132 7.81 -15.06 -3.88
CA ARG A 132 6.44 -15.07 -3.30
C ARG A 132 5.45 -14.23 -4.12
N VAL A 133 5.92 -13.17 -4.77
CA VAL A 133 5.15 -12.34 -5.73
C VAL A 133 4.48 -13.21 -6.80
N GLY A 134 5.25 -14.06 -7.50
CA GLY A 134 4.69 -14.96 -8.52
C GLY A 134 4.05 -16.24 -7.95
N VAL A 135 3.92 -16.36 -6.62
CA VAL A 135 2.98 -17.30 -5.99
C VAL A 135 1.65 -16.58 -5.73
N LEU A 136 1.68 -15.37 -5.16
CA LEU A 136 0.48 -14.54 -4.93
C LEU A 136 -0.27 -14.18 -6.23
N ILE A 137 0.41 -14.13 -7.38
CA ILE A 137 -0.24 -13.91 -8.69
C ILE A 137 -1.07 -15.13 -9.16
N LYS A 138 -0.90 -16.31 -8.56
CA LYS A 138 -1.53 -17.58 -8.99
C LYS A 138 -2.73 -18.03 -8.15
N GLU A 139 -2.83 -17.55 -6.91
CA GLU A 139 -3.74 -18.04 -5.85
C GLU A 139 -5.07 -17.27 -5.80
#